data_AF-A0AAX2UPR4-F1
#
_entry.id   AF-A0AAX2UPR4-F1
#
_cell.length_a   1.000
_cell.length_b   1.000
_cell.length_c   1.000
_cell.angle_alpha   90.00
_cell.angle_beta   90.00
_cell.angle_gamma   90.00
#
_symmetry.space_group_name_H-M   'P 1'
#
loop_
_entity.id
_entity.type
_entity.pdbx_description
1 polymer ?
#
loop_
_entity_poly.entity_id
_entity_poly.type
_entity_poly.pdbx_seq_one_letter_code
_entity_poly.pdbx_strand_id
1 'polypeptide(L)' 'MSIQYRRRIRLLPFLWLNLSKGGWSVSVKLGPFSYTTGPKGASFSASARGTGLSYRKRIRGKRP' A
#
# COMPACT_ATOMS: atom_id res chain seq x y z
N MET A 1 10.68 -22.27 -11.17
CA MET A 1 9.60 -21.29 -11.40
C MET A 1 8.70 -21.24 -10.17
N SER A 2 8.69 -20.15 -9.39
CA SER A 2 7.80 -20.06 -8.23
C SER A 2 6.52 -19.33 -8.61
N ILE A 3 5.37 -19.95 -8.37
CA ILE A 3 4.06 -19.30 -8.51
C ILE A 3 4.00 -18.17 -7.49
N GLN A 4 4.03 -16.92 -7.93
CA GLN A 4 3.85 -15.75 -7.08
C GLN A 4 2.35 -15.46 -6.94
N TYR A 5 1.74 -15.95 -5.86
CA TYR A 5 0.36 -15.60 -5.55
C TYR A 5 0.30 -14.16 -5.04
N ARG A 6 -0.39 -13.31 -5.79
CA ARG A 6 -0.72 -11.93 -5.42
C ARG A 6 -2.17 -11.65 -5.81
N ARG A 7 -3.03 -11.36 -4.83
CA ARG A 7 -4.43 -11.04 -5.04
C ARG A 7 -4.75 -9.70 -4.40
N ARG A 8 -5.38 -8.79 -5.13
CA ARG A 8 -5.81 -7.49 -4.63
C ARG A 8 -7.32 -7.44 -4.64
N ILE A 9 -7.92 -7.36 -3.46
CA ILE A 9 -9.36 -7.30 -3.26
C ILE A 9 -9.71 -5.86 -2.92
N ARG A 10 -10.69 -5.29 -3.62
CA ARG A 10 -11.24 -3.98 -3.29
C ARG A 10 -12.35 -4.20 -2.26
N LEU A 11 -12.17 -3.68 -1.05
CA LEU A 11 -13.17 -3.79 0.01
C LEU A 11 -14.11 -2.58 0.02
N LEU A 12 -13.53 -1.38 -0.13
CA LEU A 12 -14.28 -0.12 -0.21
C LEU A 12 -13.72 0.73 -1.37
N PRO A 13 -14.39 1.83 -1.77
CA PRO A 13 -13.89 2.71 -2.83
C PRO A 13 -12.47 3.21 -2.58
N PHE A 14 -12.12 3.39 -1.30
CA PHE A 14 -10.83 3.83 -0.78
C PHE A 14 -10.02 2.70 -0.12
N LEU A 15 -10.57 1.50 0.12
CA LEU A 15 -9.89 0.42 0.86
C LEU A 15 -9.57 -0.78 -0.03
N TRP A 16 -8.30 -1.18 -0.02
CA TRP A 16 -7.77 -2.30 -0.79
C TRP A 16 -7.06 -3.28 0.14
N LEU A 17 -7.37 -4.57 0.03
CA LEU A 17 -6.66 -5.64 0.70
C LEU A 17 -5.74 -6.34 -0.32
N ASN A 18 -4.44 -6.31 -0.09
CA ASN A 18 -3.44 -6.99 -0.89
C ASN A 18 -3.01 -8.26 -0.16
N LEU A 19 -3.31 -9.41 -0.73
CA LEU A 19 -2.88 -10.72 -0.25
C LEU A 19 -1.73 -11.20 -1.12
N SER A 20 -0.69 -11.72 -0.49
CA SER A 20 0.45 -12.33 -1.17
C SER A 20 0.91 -13.57 -0.43
N LYS A 21 1.70 -14.43 -1.08
CA LYS A 21 2.32 -15.61 -0.43
C LYS A 21 3.06 -15.28 0.88
N GLY A 22 3.64 -14.08 0.98
CA GLY A 22 4.42 -13.64 2.14
C GLY A 22 3.63 -12.79 3.16
N GLY A 23 2.29 -12.73 3.07
CA GLY A 23 1.44 -11.99 3.99
C GLY A 23 0.44 -11.07 3.29
N TRP A 24 -0.36 -10.38 4.11
CA TRP A 24 -1.41 -9.46 3.68
C TRP A 24 -1.03 -8.00 3.97
N SER A 25 -1.59 -7.03 3.26
CA SER A 25 -1.49 -5.60 3.59
C SER A 25 -2.73 -4.87 3.16
N VAL A 26 -3.11 -3.85 3.93
CA VAL A 26 -4.27 -3.01 3.66
C VAL A 26 -3.77 -1.66 3.14
N SER A 27 -4.30 -1.22 2.01
CA SER A 27 -4.04 0.10 1.43
C SER A 27 -5.32 0.91 1.42
N VAL A 28 -5.28 2.04 2.12
CA VAL A 28 -6.28 3.10 2.12
C VAL A 28 -5.83 4.19 1.15
N LYS A 29 -6.68 4.59 0.20
CA LYS A 29 -6.44 5.69 -0.74
C LYS A 29 -7.53 6.75 -0.62
N LEU A 30 -7.16 7.95 -0.20
CA LEU A 30 -8.04 9.13 -0.17
C LEU A 30 -7.41 10.25 -1.01
N GLY A 31 -7.85 10.36 -2.27
CA GLY A 31 -7.42 11.41 -3.18
C GLY A 31 -5.88 11.47 -3.33
N PRO A 32 -5.24 12.60 -2.99
CA PRO A 32 -3.78 12.75 -3.06
C PRO A 32 -3.04 11.91 -2.00
N PHE A 33 -3.73 11.41 -0.97
CA PHE A 33 -3.11 10.65 0.10
C PHE A 33 -3.38 9.15 -0.04
N SER A 34 -2.37 8.34 0.30
CA SER A 34 -2.45 6.89 0.32
C SER A 34 -1.70 6.37 1.53
N TYR A 35 -2.39 5.64 2.39
CA TYR A 35 -1.82 4.98 3.54
C TYR A 35 -1.86 3.47 3.34
N THR A 36 -0.76 2.77 3.56
CA THR A 36 -0.69 1.32 3.49
C THR A 36 -0.17 0.80 4.81
N THR A 37 -0.86 -0.16 5.41
CA THR A 37 -0.46 -0.80 6.67
C THR A 37 -0.52 -2.31 6.54
N GLY A 38 0.37 -3.00 7.23
CA GLY A 38 0.41 -4.45 7.25
C GLY A 38 1.53 -4.99 8.14
N PRO A 39 1.63 -6.32 8.27
CA PRO A 39 2.63 -7.01 9.07
C PRO A 39 4.07 -6.74 8.60
N LYS A 40 4.27 -6.38 7.32
CA LYS A 40 5.58 -5.96 6.79
C LYS A 40 5.91 -4.49 7.04
N GLY A 41 4.94 -3.68 7.46
CA GLY A 41 5.13 -2.27 7.74
C GLY A 41 3.98 -1.37 7.33
N ALA A 42 4.10 -0.12 7.75
CA ALA A 42 3.23 0.99 7.38
C ALA A 42 3.98 2.01 6.51
N SER A 43 3.32 2.48 5.46
CA SER A 43 3.79 3.51 4.53
C SER A 43 2.69 4.54 4.30
N PHE A 44 3.08 5.80 4.34
CA PHE A 44 2.26 6.92 3.94
C PHE A 44 2.78 7.50 2.63
N SER A 45 1.87 7.91 1.76
CA SER A 45 2.15 8.53 0.49
C SER A 45 1.23 9.74 0.32
N ALA A 46 1.78 10.84 -0.14
CA ALA A 46 1.06 12.04 -0.52
C ALA A 46 1.51 12.41 -1.94
N SER A 47 0.59 12.75 -2.81
CA SER A 47 0.86 13.13 -4.19
C SER A 47 0.17 14.44 -4.50
N ALA A 48 0.95 15.44 -4.88
CA ALA A 48 0.40 16.70 -5.36
C ALA A 48 -0.07 16.50 -6.82
N ARG A 49 -1.39 16.46 -6.99
CA ARG A 49 -2.01 16.23 -8.30
C ARG A 49 -1.74 17.44 -9.20
N GLY A 50 -1.22 17.22 -10.40
CA GLY A 50 -0.91 18.28 -11.36
C GLY A 50 0.53 18.80 -11.32
N THR A 51 1.32 18.48 -10.28
CA THR A 51 2.73 18.92 -10.20
C THR A 51 3.74 17.78 -10.43
N GLY A 52 3.26 16.53 -10.53
CA GLY A 52 4.12 15.34 -10.66
C GLY A 52 4.89 14.96 -9.39
N LEU A 53 4.77 15.76 -8.32
CA LEU A 53 5.45 15.51 -7.06
C LEU A 53 4.71 14.48 -6.22
N SER A 54 5.45 13.48 -5.75
CA SER A 54 4.95 12.52 -4.78
C SER A 54 5.94 12.37 -3.64
N TYR A 55 5.42 12.38 -2.42
CA TYR A 55 6.16 12.15 -1.20
C TYR A 55 5.73 10.81 -0.61
N ARG A 56 6.71 9.97 -0.26
CA ARG A 56 6.46 8.68 0.37
C ARG A 56 7.29 8.55 1.63
N LYS A 57 6.63 8.31 2.76
CA LYS A 57 7.26 8.09 4.06
C LYS A 57 6.91 6.69 4.57
N ARG A 58 7.92 5.88 4.88
CA ARG A 58 7.71 4.62 5.60
C ARG A 58 7.65 4.93 7.09
N ILE A 59 6.55 4.58 7.75
CA ILE A 59 6.34 4.85 9.18
C ILE A 59 6.93 3.73 10.03
N ARG A 60 6.76 2.48 9.58
CA ARG A 60 7.26 1.29 10.29
C ARG A 60 7.49 0.18 9.29
N GLY A 61 8.48 -0.68 9.52
CA GLY A 61 8.70 -1.87 8.70
C GLY A 61 10.09 -2.42 8.93
N LYS A 62 10.22 -3.74 9.04
CA LYS A 62 11.53 -4.39 8.95
C LYS A 62 12.11 -4.04 7.57
N ARG A 63 13.34 -3.52 7.54
CA ARG A 63 14.11 -3.42 6.29
C ARG A 63 14.12 -4.80 5.62
N PRO A 64 14.08 -4.89 4.27
CA PRO A 64 14.42 -6.14 3.60
C PRO A 64 15.79 -6.63 4.06
#